data_AF-A0A1E4K155-F1
#
_entry.id   AF-A0A1E4K155-F1
#
_cell.length_a   1.000
_cell.length_b   1.000
_cell.length_c   1.000
_cell.angle_alpha   90.00
_cell.angle_beta   90.00
_cell.angle_gamma   90.00
#
_symmetry.space_group_name_H-M   'P 1'
#
loop_
_entity.id
_entity.type
_entity.pdbx_description
1 polymer ?
#
loop_
_entity_poly.entity_id
_entity_poly.type
_entity_poly.pdbx_seq_one_letter_code
_entity_poly.pdbx_strand_id
1 'polypeptide(L)' 'MAKQKSGGTGTQAQAMPAANPSAMPVARERMIAVAAYYLAEQRGFSPGQEVEDWLQAEKGLDAVTAGTTAETAS' A
#
# COMPACT_ATOMS: atom_id res chain seq x y z
N MET A 1 33.19 -24.62 -24.58
CA MET A 1 33.37 -23.52 -23.61
C MET A 1 32.18 -22.57 -23.67
N ALA A 2 31.60 -22.26 -22.49
CA ALA A 2 30.64 -21.19 -22.09
C ALA A 2 29.71 -20.52 -23.14
N LYS A 3 28.37 -20.62 -23.11
CA LYS A 3 27.35 -20.18 -22.12
C LYS A 3 27.44 -18.70 -21.71
N GLN A 4 26.54 -17.85 -22.23
CA GLN A 4 26.08 -16.63 -21.54
C GLN A 4 24.58 -16.41 -21.81
N LYS A 5 23.77 -16.76 -20.80
CA LYS A 5 22.43 -16.21 -20.53
C LYS A 5 22.62 -15.19 -19.41
N SER A 6 22.13 -13.96 -19.53
CA SER A 6 21.88 -12.97 -18.47
C SER A 6 21.38 -11.67 -19.14
N GLY A 7 20.38 -10.93 -18.66
CA GLY A 7 19.73 -10.97 -17.37
C GLY A 7 18.28 -10.49 -17.45
N GLY A 8 17.43 -11.12 -16.65
CA GLY A 8 16.15 -10.53 -16.28
C GLY A 8 16.42 -9.38 -15.33
N THR A 9 16.02 -8.17 -15.71
CA THR A 9 15.79 -7.08 -14.77
C THR A 9 14.44 -7.32 -14.09
N GLY A 10 14.40 -8.35 -13.24
CA GLY A 10 13.62 -8.28 -12.02
C GLY A 10 14.36 -7.38 -11.04
N THR A 11 13.63 -6.75 -10.12
CA THR A 11 14.13 -5.77 -9.15
C THR A 11 14.19 -4.33 -9.67
N GLN A 12 13.01 -3.77 -9.95
CA GLN A 12 12.74 -2.49 -9.33
C GLN A 12 12.18 -2.80 -7.94
N ALA A 13 13.11 -3.03 -7.00
CA ALA A 13 12.83 -2.71 -5.61
C ALA A 13 12.45 -1.24 -5.65
N GLN A 14 11.14 -0.98 -5.55
CA GLN A 14 10.61 0.35 -5.42
C GLN A 14 11.18 0.90 -4.12
N ALA A 15 12.33 1.56 -4.23
CA ALA A 15 12.83 2.44 -3.20
C ALA A 15 11.68 3.39 -2.91
N MET A 16 11.10 3.26 -1.72
CA MET A 16 10.10 4.20 -1.22
C MET A 16 10.71 5.59 -1.39
N PRO A 17 10.21 6.43 -2.30
CA PRO A 17 10.72 7.78 -2.41
C PRO A 17 10.37 8.46 -1.10
N ALA A 18 11.40 8.99 -0.43
CA ALA A 18 11.25 9.82 0.75
C ALA A 18 10.13 10.82 0.51
N ALA A 19 9.18 10.82 1.46
CA ALA A 19 7.88 11.45 1.39
C ALA A 19 7.97 12.89 0.86
N ASN A 20 7.60 13.06 -0.42
CA ASN A 20 7.23 14.35 -0.94
C ASN A 20 5.74 14.56 -0.60
N PRO A 21 5.35 15.57 0.21
CA PRO A 21 3.97 15.71 0.67
C PRO A 21 2.96 15.99 -0.47
N SER A 22 3.42 16.37 -1.68
CA SER A 22 2.56 16.45 -2.86
C SER A 22 2.35 15.11 -3.59
N ALA A 23 3.13 14.07 -3.29
CA ALA A 23 2.90 12.71 -3.76
C ALA A 23 1.97 11.90 -2.83
N MET A 24 1.57 12.49 -1.69
CA MET A 24 0.75 11.84 -0.65
C MET A 24 -0.62 11.33 -1.11
N PRO A 25 -1.37 11.98 -2.03
CA PRO A 25 -2.71 11.50 -2.39
C PRO A 25 -2.65 10.13 -3.08
N VAL A 26 -1.74 9.99 -4.05
CA VAL A 26 -1.55 8.73 -4.79
C VAL A 26 -0.98 7.63 -3.90
N ALA A 27 -0.13 7.98 -2.93
CA ALA A 27 0.37 7.04 -1.95
C ALA A 27 -0.73 6.56 -0.99
N ARG A 28 -1.59 7.47 -0.50
CA ARG A 28 -2.73 7.15 0.37
C ARG A 28 -3.72 6.22 -0.33
N GLU A 29 -4.15 6.57 -1.55
CA GLU A 29 -5.07 5.74 -2.35
C GLU A 29 -4.54 4.33 -2.58
N ARG A 30 -3.24 4.18 -2.88
CA ARG A 30 -2.62 2.86 -3.04
C ARG A 30 -2.63 2.06 -1.74
N MET A 31 -2.33 2.69 -0.61
CA MET A 31 -2.39 2.01 0.69
C MET A 31 -3.82 1.57 1.01
N ILE A 32 -4.81 2.43 0.74
CA ILE A 32 -6.24 2.12 0.94
C ILE A 32 -6.62 0.93 0.04
N ALA A 33 -6.25 0.96 -1.24
CA ALA A 33 -6.55 -0.11 -2.17
C ALA A 33 -5.95 -1.46 -1.74
N VAL A 34 -4.70 -1.46 -1.25
CA VAL A 34 -4.04 -2.67 -0.73
C VAL A 34 -4.74 -3.17 0.54
N ALA A 35 -5.09 -2.29 1.47
CA ALA A 35 -5.81 -2.68 2.67
C ALA A 35 -7.22 -3.22 2.36
N ALA A 36 -7.94 -2.58 1.43
CA ALA A 36 -9.24 -3.03 0.95
C ALA A 36 -9.14 -4.40 0.26
N TYR A 37 -8.08 -4.65 -0.51
CA TYR A 37 -7.81 -5.96 -1.09
C TYR A 37 -7.67 -7.05 -0.03
N TYR A 38 -6.92 -6.81 1.05
CA TYR A 38 -6.78 -7.78 2.14
C TYR A 38 -8.10 -8.00 2.90
N LEU A 39 -8.91 -6.96 3.09
CA LEU A 39 -10.25 -7.10 3.68
C LEU A 39 -11.15 -7.96 2.79
N ALA A 40 -11.14 -7.71 1.48
CA ALA A 40 -11.85 -8.51 0.51
C ALA A 40 -11.34 -9.97 0.47
N GLU A 41 -10.03 -10.19 0.59
CA GLU A 41 -9.43 -11.53 0.65
C GLU A 41 -9.91 -12.31 1.88
N GLN A 42 -9.95 -11.68 3.06
CA GLN A 42 -10.41 -12.30 4.32
C GLN A 42 -11.87 -12.77 4.25
N ARG A 43 -12.71 -12.09 3.47
CA ARG A 43 -14.11 -12.48 3.22
C ARG A 43 -14.31 -13.35 1.97
N GLY A 44 -13.22 -13.78 1.32
CA GLY A 44 -13.26 -14.59 0.10
C GLY A 44 -13.79 -13.85 -1.13
N PHE A 45 -13.54 -12.54 -1.23
CA PHE A 45 -13.95 -11.66 -2.33
C PHE A 45 -15.46 -11.68 -2.60
N SER A 46 -16.26 -11.73 -1.54
CA SER A 46 -17.72 -11.66 -1.65
C SER A 46 -18.16 -10.35 -2.34
N PRO A 47 -18.98 -10.41 -3.40
CA PRO A 47 -19.38 -9.22 -4.16
C PRO A 47 -20.30 -8.29 -3.36
N GLY A 48 -20.29 -7.00 -3.69
CA GLY A 48 -21.15 -5.99 -3.06
C GLY A 48 -20.64 -5.42 -1.74
N GLN A 49 -19.40 -5.74 -1.36
CA GLN A 49 -18.74 -5.18 -0.17
C GLN A 49 -17.48 -4.37 -0.50
N GLU A 50 -17.23 -4.11 -1.78
CA GLU A 50 -16.03 -3.42 -2.26
C GLU A 50 -15.92 -2.01 -1.64
N VAL A 51 -17.05 -1.31 -1.56
CA VAL A 51 -17.14 0.04 -0.97
C VAL A 51 -16.92 0.00 0.54
N GLU A 52 -17.47 -1.01 1.23
CA GLU A 52 -17.30 -1.17 2.68
C GLU A 52 -15.84 -1.49 3.02
N ASP A 53 -15.21 -2.38 2.25
CA ASP A 53 -13.80 -2.72 2.40
C ASP A 53 -12.90 -1.49 2.16
N TRP A 54 -13.25 -0.65 1.18
CA TRP A 54 -12.55 0.60 0.94
C TRP A 54 -12.72 1.62 2.08
N LEU A 55 -13.94 1.84 2.57
CA LEU A 55 -14.22 2.73 3.72
C LEU A 55 -13.54 2.27 5.00
N GLN A 56 -13.48 0.95 5.23
CA GLN A 56 -12.82 0.39 6.39
C GLN A 56 -11.30 0.51 6.28
N ALA A 57 -10.74 0.33 5.08
CA ALA A 57 -9.33 0.56 4.81
C ALA A 57 -8.93 2.04 5.02
N GLU A 58 -9.74 2.99 4.56
CA GLU A 58 -9.51 4.43 4.81
C GLU A 58 -9.43 4.75 6.29
N LYS A 59 -10.43 4.31 7.07
CA LYS A 59 -10.47 4.53 8.52
C LYS A 59 -9.25 3.94 9.23
N GLY A 60 -8.83 2.74 8.81
CA GLY A 60 -7.64 2.09 9.37
C GLY A 60 -6.37 2.90 9.14
N LEU A 61 -6.19 3.46 7.94
CA LEU A 61 -5.01 4.26 7.61
C LEU A 61 -5.04 5.65 8.27
N ASP A 62 -6.21 6.27 8.37
CA ASP A 62 -6.35 7.54 9.08
C ASP A 62 -6.01 7.39 10.57
N ALA A 63 -6.36 6.27 11.19
CA ALA A 63 -5.98 5.96 12.58
C ALA A 63 -4.45 5.79 12.75
N VAL A 64 -3.79 5.09 11.81
CA VAL A 64 -2.33 4.86 11.86
C VAL A 64 -1.54 6.15 11.62
N THR A 65 -1.97 6.97 10.65
CA THR A 65 -1.30 8.25 10.34
C THR A 65 -1.44 9.28 11.46
N ALA A 66 -2.60 9.32 12.13
CA ALA A 66 -2.82 10.13 13.32
C ALA A 66 -1.97 9.67 14.51
N GLY A 67 -1.78 8.35 14.69
CA GLY A 67 -0.96 7.79 15.77
C GLY A 67 0.55 7.93 15.56
N THR A 68 1.05 7.80 14.32
CA THR A 68 2.49 7.79 14.05
C THR A 68 3.14 9.18 14.08
N THR A 69 2.36 10.24 13.81
CA THR A 69 2.87 11.62 13.81
C THR A 69 3.11 12.15 15.24
N ALA A 70 2.53 11.53 16.27
CA ALA A 70 2.71 11.96 17.67
C ALA A 70 3.98 11.41 18.33
N GLU A 71 4.58 10.32 17.85
CA GLU A 71 5.68 9.62 18.55
C GLU A 71 7.08 9.96 18.00
N THR A 72 7.20 10.60 16.83
CA THR A 72 8.51 10.93 16.21
C THR A 72 9.01 12.35 16.54
N ALA A 73 8.31 13.09 17.41
CA ALA A 73 8.67 14.45 17.82
C ALA A 73 9.21 14.55 19.27
N SER A 74 9.83 13.49 19.79
CA SER A 74 10.51 13.48 21.10
C SER A 74 11.97 13.07 21.00
#